data_AF-A0A3M1FP19-F1
#
_entry.id   AF-A0A3M1FP19-F1
#
_cell.length_a   1.000
_cell.length_b   1.000
_cell.length_c   1.000
_cell.angle_alpha   90.00
_cell.angle_beta   90.00
_cell.angle_gamma   90.00
#
_symmetry.space_group_name_H-M   'P 1'
#
loop_
_entity.id
_entity.type
_entity.pdbx_description
1 polymer ?
#
loop_
_entity_poly.entity_id
_entity_poly.type
_entity_poly.pdbx_seq_one_letter_code
_entity_poly.pdbx_strand_id
1 'polypeptide(L)'
;MVQEVVKSIDFYETYFDDTTWSGFYWDVGSFCTRKSIRDLIQHRTGRLLEIGVGVGCALYDLPQFERFGVDYALKTAYLAGLNLKQHGCIVPIIQADGQ
;
A
#
# COMPACT_ATOMS: atom_id res chain seq x y z
N MET A 1 -20.71 37.31 -8.89
CA MET A 1 -19.73 36.24 -9.14
C MET A 1 -20.14 35.05 -8.30
N VAL A 2 -20.50 33.93 -8.92
CA VAL A 2 -20.77 32.67 -8.21
C VAL A 2 -19.43 31.95 -8.15
N GLN A 3 -18.84 31.83 -6.96
CA GLN A 3 -17.70 30.94 -6.76
C GLN A 3 -18.25 29.51 -6.77
N GLU A 4 -17.98 28.76 -7.83
CA GLU A 4 -18.21 27.32 -7.82
C GLU A 4 -17.37 26.72 -6.69
N VAL A 5 -18.05 26.15 -5.71
CA VAL A 5 -17.40 25.30 -4.70
C VAL A 5 -16.99 24.03 -5.45
N VAL A 6 -15.75 24.01 -5.91
CA VAL A 6 -15.12 22.78 -6.40
C VAL A 6 -15.13 21.81 -5.22
N LYS A 7 -16.04 20.83 -5.23
CA LYS A 7 -15.96 19.70 -4.30
C LYS A 7 -14.60 19.08 -4.55
N SER A 8 -13.70 19.16 -3.56
CA SER A 8 -12.47 18.39 -3.60
C SER A 8 -12.88 16.92 -3.67
N ILE A 9 -12.65 16.29 -4.82
CA ILE A 9 -12.74 14.85 -4.92
C ILE A 9 -11.68 14.33 -3.97
N ASP A 10 -12.08 13.51 -3.00
CA ASP A 10 -11.14 12.99 -2.01
C ASP A 10 -10.09 12.16 -2.75
N PHE A 11 -8.80 12.44 -2.50
CA PHE A 11 -7.70 11.83 -3.26
C PHE A 11 -7.86 10.30 -3.27
N TYR A 12 -8.27 9.72 -2.14
CA TYR A 12 -8.48 8.28 -1.97
C TYR A 12 -9.74 7.70 -2.64
N GLU A 13 -10.74 8.52 -2.95
CA GLU A 13 -11.93 8.06 -3.69
C GLU A 13 -11.56 7.71 -5.14
N THR A 14 -10.66 8.48 -5.75
CA THR A 14 -10.19 8.24 -7.12
C THR A 14 -8.84 7.51 -7.21
N TYR A 15 -8.11 7.40 -6.10
CA TYR A 15 -6.79 6.75 -5.99
C TYR A 15 -6.75 5.31 -6.53
N PHE A 16 -7.87 4.58 -6.44
CA PHE A 16 -7.99 3.20 -6.93
C PHE A 16 -8.86 3.05 -8.18
N ASP A 17 -9.53 4.12 -8.61
CA ASP A 17 -10.47 4.10 -9.74
C ASP A 17 -9.78 4.48 -11.05
N ASP A 18 -8.59 5.10 -10.98
CA ASP A 18 -7.79 5.35 -12.17
C ASP A 18 -7.16 4.04 -12.68
N THR A 19 -7.71 3.55 -13.80
CA THR A 19 -7.20 2.42 -14.60
C THR A 19 -5.75 2.58 -15.04
N THR A 20 -5.14 3.74 -14.82
CA THR A 20 -3.72 3.96 -15.00
C THR A 20 -3.03 3.96 -13.63
N TRP A 21 -2.28 2.89 -13.36
CA TRP A 21 -1.36 2.74 -12.21
C TRP A 21 -0.37 3.92 -12.03
N SER A 22 -0.36 4.92 -12.93
CA SER A 22 0.37 6.18 -12.83
C SER A 22 0.14 6.95 -11.54
N GLY A 23 -1.07 6.98 -10.99
CA GLY A 23 -1.35 7.67 -9.71
C GLY A 23 -0.52 7.12 -8.54
N PHE A 24 -0.19 5.83 -8.59
CA PHE A 24 0.64 5.14 -7.60
C PHE A 24 2.12 5.55 -7.65
N TYR A 25 2.61 5.98 -8.82
CA TYR A 25 4.01 6.43 -8.99
C TYR A 25 4.26 7.81 -8.38
N TRP A 26 3.22 8.65 -8.27
CA TRP A 26 3.31 10.00 -7.72
C TRP A 26 3.00 10.06 -6.22
N ASP A 27 2.60 8.94 -5.60
CA ASP A 27 2.48 8.81 -4.15
C ASP A 27 3.87 8.78 -3.51
N VAL A 28 4.27 9.96 -3.03
CA VAL A 28 5.55 10.24 -2.36
C VAL A 28 5.69 9.43 -1.05
N GLY A 29 4.58 8.97 -0.46
CA GLY A 29 4.57 8.11 0.72
C GLY A 29 4.85 6.64 0.41
N SER A 30 4.62 6.19 -0.82
CA SER A 30 4.61 4.78 -1.17
C SER A 30 5.76 4.38 -2.09
N PHE A 31 5.87 4.84 -3.33
CA PHE A 31 6.70 4.13 -4.31
C PHE A 31 8.20 4.47 -4.27
N CYS A 32 8.55 5.77 -4.31
CA CYS A 32 9.95 6.22 -4.37
C CYS A 32 10.72 5.94 -3.07
N THR A 33 10.05 6.12 -1.93
CA THR A 33 10.60 5.82 -0.59
C THR A 33 10.78 4.29 -0.41
N ARG A 34 9.87 3.47 -0.95
CA ARG A 34 9.99 2.00 -0.93
C ARG A 34 11.20 1.50 -1.70
N LYS A 35 11.53 2.02 -2.88
CA LYS A 35 12.70 1.54 -3.64
C LYS A 35 14.00 1.73 -2.86
N SER A 36 14.21 2.92 -2.29
CA SER A 36 15.45 3.22 -1.54
C SER A 36 15.55 2.39 -0.25
N ILE A 37 14.43 2.22 0.47
CA ILE A 37 14.37 1.36 1.66
C ILE A 37 14.60 -0.10 1.29
N ARG A 38 13.95 -0.60 0.24
CA ARG A 38 14.13 -1.97 -0.27
C ARG A 38 15.58 -2.21 -0.63
N ASP A 39 16.19 -1.33 -1.41
CA ASP A 39 17.57 -1.48 -1.85
C ASP A 39 18.54 -1.50 -0.63
N LEU A 40 18.21 -0.80 0.46
CA LEU A 40 18.96 -0.81 1.73
C LEU A 40 18.78 -2.10 2.57
N ILE A 41 17.58 -2.70 2.56
CA ILE A 41 17.25 -3.84 3.45
C ILE A 41 17.14 -5.18 2.74
N GLN A 42 17.25 -5.23 1.41
CA GLN A 42 17.09 -6.45 0.60
C GLN A 42 18.02 -7.61 0.99
N HIS A 43 19.18 -7.31 1.58
CA HIS A 43 20.16 -8.30 2.03
C HIS A 43 20.00 -8.71 3.51
N ARG A 44 18.99 -8.16 4.20
CA ARG A 44 18.70 -8.47 5.61
C ARG A 44 17.55 -9.47 5.71
N THR A 45 17.49 -10.17 6.84
CA THR A 45 16.39 -11.10 7.18
C THR A 45 15.80 -10.73 8.54
N GLY A 46 14.62 -11.27 8.86
CA GLY A 46 13.95 -11.04 10.13
C GLY A 46 12.45 -10.92 9.96
N ARG A 47 11.82 -10.11 10.82
CA ARG A 47 10.39 -9.78 10.77
C ARG A 47 10.16 -8.39 10.19
N LEU A 48 9.24 -8.28 9.25
CA LEU A 48 8.81 -7.03 8.64
C LEU A 48 7.33 -6.79 8.96
N LEU A 49 7.05 -5.64 9.58
CA LEU A 49 5.69 -5.14 9.79
C LEU A 49 5.51 -3.90 8.91
N GLU A 50 4.59 -3.97 7.95
CA GLU A 50 4.15 -2.81 7.17
C GLU A 50 2.87 -2.25 7.77
N ILE A 51 2.94 -1.02 8.30
CA ILE A 51 1.78 -0.25 8.79
C ILE A 51 1.36 0.70 7.67
N GLY A 52 0.09 0.68 7.30
CA GLY A 52 -0.38 1.34 6.08
C GLY A 52 0.05 0.56 4.84
N VAL A 53 -0.38 -0.70 4.76
CA VAL A 53 0.01 -1.66 3.71
C VAL A 53 -0.32 -1.15 2.29
N GLY A 54 -1.38 -0.36 2.14
CA GLY A 54 -1.88 0.03 0.84
C GLY A 54 -2.28 -1.22 0.05
N VAL A 55 -1.64 -1.46 -1.11
CA VAL A 55 -1.89 -2.65 -1.95
C VAL A 55 -0.84 -3.75 -1.77
N GLY A 56 -0.01 -3.70 -0.72
CA GLY A 56 0.88 -4.80 -0.33
C GLY A 56 2.15 -4.96 -1.17
N CYS A 57 2.58 -3.92 -1.89
CA CYS A 57 3.73 -4.03 -2.79
C CYS A 57 5.05 -4.34 -2.07
N ALA A 58 5.29 -3.72 -0.91
CA ALA A 58 6.56 -3.92 -0.20
C ALA A 58 6.67 -5.35 0.38
N LEU A 59 5.52 -5.96 0.73
CA LEU A 59 5.48 -7.31 1.28
C LEU A 59 5.84 -8.36 0.21
N TYR A 60 5.43 -8.24 -1.05
CA TYR A 60 5.88 -9.22 -2.06
C TYR A 60 7.34 -8.99 -2.50
N ASP A 61 7.81 -7.74 -2.49
CA ASP A 61 9.17 -7.36 -2.90
C ASP A 61 10.28 -7.84 -1.95
N LEU A 62 9.92 -8.17 -0.70
CA LEU A 62 10.86 -8.51 0.37
C LEU A 62 10.62 -9.93 0.92
N PRO A 63 10.70 -10.98 0.08
CA PRO A 63 10.33 -12.35 0.45
C PRO A 63 11.22 -12.97 1.53
N GLN A 64 12.42 -12.44 1.74
CA GLN A 64 13.39 -12.89 2.74
C GLN A 64 13.00 -12.54 4.19
N PHE A 65 11.94 -11.76 4.39
CA PHE A 65 11.37 -11.47 5.71
C PHE A 65 10.15 -12.35 6.00
N GLU A 66 9.96 -12.66 7.28
CA GLU A 66 8.65 -13.02 7.82
C GLU A 66 7.80 -11.75 7.87
N ARG A 67 6.69 -11.74 7.12
CA ARG A 67 5.98 -10.51 6.76
C ARG A 67 4.62 -10.44 7.45
N PHE A 68 4.26 -9.24 7.88
CA PHE A 68 2.95 -8.91 8.47
C PHE A 68 2.51 -7.54 7.95
N GLY A 69 1.22 -7.38 7.69
CA GLY A 69 0.64 -6.12 7.24
C GLY A 69 -0.48 -5.66 8.14
N VAL A 70 -0.58 -4.35 8.35
CA VAL A 70 -1.69 -3.69 9.03
C VAL A 70 -2.17 -2.51 8.18
N ASP A 71 -3.47 -2.42 7.95
CA ASP A 71 -4.07 -1.26 7.29
C ASP A 71 -5.34 -0.80 8.01
N TYR A 72 -5.60 0.49 8.01
CA TYR A 72 -6.82 1.06 8.57
C TYR A 72 -7.99 0.93 7.60
N ALA A 73 -7.74 1.11 6.30
CA ALA A 73 -8.79 1.08 5.29
C ALA A 73 -9.09 -0.36 4.85
N LEU A 74 -10.34 -0.79 5.02
CA LEU A 74 -10.77 -2.13 4.59
C LEU A 74 -10.55 -2.36 3.08
N LYS A 75 -10.78 -1.35 2.24
CA LYS A 75 -10.58 -1.44 0.77
C LYS A 75 -9.12 -1.76 0.45
N THR A 76 -8.15 -1.10 1.08
CA THR A 76 -6.72 -1.30 0.83
C THR A 76 -6.25 -2.63 1.40
N ALA A 77 -6.65 -2.99 2.62
CA ALA A 77 -6.38 -4.30 3.20
C ALA A 77 -6.84 -5.46 2.30
N TYR A 78 -8.04 -5.35 1.73
CA TYR A 78 -8.57 -6.32 0.77
C TYR A 78 -7.74 -6.39 -0.52
N LEU A 79 -7.42 -5.24 -1.13
CA LEU A 79 -6.61 -5.16 -2.35
C LEU A 79 -5.19 -5.71 -2.13
N ALA A 80 -4.57 -5.46 -0.97
CA ALA A 80 -3.29 -6.04 -0.60
C ALA A 80 -3.35 -7.57 -0.58
N GLY A 81 -4.37 -8.15 0.06
CA GLY A 81 -4.57 -9.59 0.10
C GLY A 81 -4.69 -10.23 -1.29
N LEU A 82 -5.44 -9.58 -2.20
CA LEU A 82 -5.55 -10.03 -3.59
C LEU A 82 -4.20 -9.96 -4.33
N ASN A 83 -3.50 -8.83 -4.22
CA ASN A 83 -2.23 -8.60 -4.91
C ASN A 83 -1.14 -9.58 -4.44
N LEU A 84 -1.06 -9.80 -3.12
CA LEU A 84 -0.13 -10.77 -2.52
C LEU A 84 -0.41 -12.19 -2.99
N LYS A 85 -1.69 -12.59 -3.04
CA LYS A 85 -2.10 -13.89 -3.56
C LYS A 85 -1.72 -14.08 -5.04
N GLN A 86 -1.89 -13.05 -5.86
CA GLN A 86 -1.49 -13.08 -7.28
C GLN A 86 0.03 -13.28 -7.43
N HIS A 87 0.84 -12.79 -6.49
CA HIS A 87 2.29 -12.96 -6.44
C HIS A 87 2.73 -14.20 -5.64
N GLY A 88 1.82 -15.14 -5.34
CA GLY A 88 2.14 -16.37 -4.61
C GLY A 88 2.58 -16.15 -3.15
N CYS A 89 2.27 -14.98 -2.58
CA CYS A 89 2.63 -14.60 -1.22
C CYS A 89 1.43 -14.81 -0.28
N ILE A 90 1.66 -15.53 0.83
CA ILE A 90 0.70 -15.62 1.93
C ILE A 90 1.24 -14.74 3.05
N VAL A 91 0.64 -13.58 3.24
CA VAL A 91 1.02 -12.62 4.28
C VAL A 91 -0.23 -12.22 5.06
N PRO A 92 -0.23 -12.35 6.40
CA PRO A 92 -1.34 -11.88 7.22
C PRO A 92 -1.50 -10.36 7.09
N ILE A 93 -2.70 -9.92 6.68
CA ILE A 93 -3.09 -8.51 6.66
C ILE A 93 -4.21 -8.31 7.69
N ILE A 94 -3.96 -7.43 8.66
CA ILE A 94 -4.89 -7.12 9.74
C ILE A 94 -5.53 -5.76 9.45
N GLN A 95 -6.86 -5.68 9.49
CA GLN A 95 -7.54 -4.39 9.54
C GLN A 95 -7.40 -3.82 10.97
N ALA A 96 -6.84 -2.63 11.11
CA ALA A 96 -6.81 -1.91 12.37
C ALA A 96 -8.16 -1.21 12.62
N ASP A 97 -8.76 -1.46 13.78
CA ASP A 97 -9.95 -0.74 14.22
C ASP A 97 -9.50 0.49 15.02
N GLY A 98 -9.70 1.68 14.46
CA GLY A 98 -9.46 2.94 15.16
C GLY A 98 -10.59 3.18 16.17
N GLN A 99 -10.38 2.76 17.42
CA GLN A 99 -11.16 3.26 18.56
C GLN A 99 -10.62 4.60 19.04
#